data_AF-A0A345ZLF7-F1
#
_entry.id   AF-A0A345ZLF7-F1
#
_cell.length_a   1.000
_cell.length_b   1.000
_cell.length_c   1.000
_cell.angle_alpha   90.00
_cell.angle_beta   90.00
_cell.angle_gamma   90.00
#
_symmetry.space_group_name_H-M   'P 1'
#
loop_
_entity.id
_entity.type
_entity.pdbx_description
1 polymer ?
#
loop_
_entity_poly.entity_id
_entity_poly.type
_entity_poly.pdbx_seq_one_letter_code
_entity_poly.pdbx_strand_id
1 'polypeptide(L)'
;MSKIVAYALPLLLTAALPTAHAQSTEDRGDRVEQRLDQRGDRIENRLDNRGDRIEDRLDAKGDRIDERYDARADKAEAAGHEQRAARLEREGDRIEHRLDARGNRIDNRLDHRGDRINARLDHKGQRFDRRWDRRHG
;
A
#
# COMPACT_ATOMS: atom_id res chain seq x y z
N MET A 1 -78.52 8.62 -36.36
CA MET A 1 -78.20 8.20 -34.97
C MET A 1 -76.76 7.69 -34.95
N SER A 2 -75.84 8.49 -34.37
CA SER A 2 -74.81 8.10 -33.38
C SER A 2 -74.29 6.64 -33.43
N LYS A 3 -73.01 6.24 -33.54
CA LYS A 3 -71.70 6.78 -33.12
C LYS A 3 -70.54 5.88 -33.64
N ILE A 4 -69.39 6.48 -34.01
CA ILE A 4 -67.98 6.20 -33.60
C ILE A 4 -67.48 4.72 -33.70
N VAL A 5 -66.66 4.27 -34.66
CA VAL A 5 -65.19 4.45 -34.92
C VAL A 5 -64.22 3.82 -33.88
N ALA A 6 -63.26 3.05 -34.43
CA ALA A 6 -61.88 2.78 -33.97
C ALA A 6 -61.52 1.55 -33.10
N TYR A 7 -60.71 0.68 -33.73
CA TYR A 7 -59.47 0.01 -33.29
C TYR A 7 -59.26 -0.37 -31.81
N ALA A 8 -58.92 -1.64 -31.60
CA ALA A 8 -58.00 -2.06 -30.54
C ALA A 8 -56.88 -2.95 -31.14
N LEU A 9 -55.81 -2.30 -31.60
CA LEU A 9 -54.48 -2.90 -31.83
C LEU A 9 -53.86 -3.30 -30.47
N PRO A 10 -52.92 -4.27 -30.44
CA PRO A 10 -52.51 -4.98 -29.24
C PRO A 10 -51.56 -4.13 -28.37
N LEU A 11 -51.85 -4.06 -27.07
CA LEU A 11 -51.00 -3.53 -26.00
C LEU A 11 -50.94 -4.66 -24.96
N LEU A 12 -49.83 -5.28 -24.59
CA LEU A 12 -48.61 -4.69 -24.05
C LEU A 12 -47.45 -5.69 -24.15
N LEU A 13 -46.44 -5.32 -24.94
CA LEU A 13 -45.07 -5.82 -24.84
C LEU A 13 -44.33 -4.97 -23.81
N THR A 14 -44.27 -5.33 -22.53
CA THR A 14 -43.31 -4.70 -21.56
C THR A 14 -43.11 -5.53 -20.28
N ALA A 15 -42.62 -6.77 -20.34
CA ALA A 15 -42.26 -7.54 -19.13
C ALA A 15 -40.81 -8.08 -19.13
N ALA A 16 -39.93 -7.55 -19.97
CA ALA A 16 -38.54 -8.03 -20.09
C ALA A 16 -37.46 -6.98 -19.77
N LEU A 17 -37.81 -5.84 -19.17
CA LEU A 17 -36.86 -4.74 -18.89
C LEU A 17 -36.33 -4.57 -17.45
N PRO A 18 -36.82 -5.24 -16.37
CA PRO A 18 -36.26 -5.01 -15.04
C PRO A 18 -34.96 -5.79 -14.75
N THR A 19 -34.75 -6.97 -15.37
CA THR A 19 -33.60 -7.85 -15.07
C THR A 19 -32.28 -7.34 -15.64
N ALA A 20 -32.28 -6.80 -16.86
CA ALA A 20 -31.07 -6.29 -17.51
C ALA A 20 -30.50 -5.04 -16.79
N HIS A 21 -31.38 -4.19 -16.23
CA HIS A 21 -30.94 -3.02 -15.45
C HIS A 21 -30.34 -3.43 -14.11
N ALA A 22 -30.96 -4.37 -13.39
CA ALA A 22 -30.46 -4.87 -12.09
C ALA A 22 -29.08 -5.54 -12.21
N GLN A 23 -28.90 -6.41 -13.21
CA GLN A 23 -27.60 -7.04 -13.49
C GLN A 23 -26.52 -6.02 -13.83
N SER A 24 -26.83 -5.03 -14.68
CA SER A 24 -25.87 -3.98 -15.04
C SER A 24 -25.46 -3.09 -13.86
N THR A 25 -26.31 -2.98 -12.84
CA THR A 25 -26.00 -2.24 -11.62
C THR A 25 -25.12 -3.06 -10.69
N GLU A 26 -25.45 -4.32 -10.41
CA GLU A 26 -24.60 -5.22 -9.60
C GLU A 26 -23.18 -5.31 -10.17
N ASP A 27 -23.04 -5.51 -11.49
CA ASP A 27 -21.76 -5.50 -12.21
C ASP A 27 -20.93 -4.21 -11.97
N ARG A 28 -21.61 -3.09 -11.72
CA ARG A 28 -20.97 -1.81 -11.46
C ARG A 28 -20.51 -1.68 -10.00
N GLY A 29 -21.26 -2.26 -9.07
CA GLY A 29 -20.87 -2.41 -7.66
C GLY A 29 -19.56 -3.17 -7.54
N ASP A 30 -19.58 -4.40 -8.05
CA ASP A 30 -18.46 -5.34 -8.03
C ASP A 30 -17.21 -4.74 -8.68
N ARG A 31 -17.38 -4.03 -9.79
CA ARG A 31 -16.25 -3.36 -10.48
C ARG A 31 -15.62 -2.26 -9.64
N VAL A 32 -16.39 -1.55 -8.80
CA VAL A 32 -15.82 -0.50 -7.94
C VAL A 32 -15.05 -1.11 -6.78
N GLU A 33 -15.59 -2.14 -6.14
CA GLU A 33 -14.91 -2.90 -5.08
C GLU A 33 -13.60 -3.49 -5.59
N GLN A 34 -13.65 -4.22 -6.71
CA GLN A 34 -12.46 -4.80 -7.33
C GLN A 34 -11.38 -3.76 -7.65
N ARG A 35 -11.78 -2.53 -8.02
CA ARG A 35 -10.82 -1.44 -8.28
C ARG A 35 -10.24 -0.83 -7.01
N LEU A 36 -10.96 -0.87 -5.89
CA LEU A 36 -10.43 -0.45 -4.59
C LEU A 36 -9.42 -1.47 -4.07
N ASP A 37 -9.71 -2.77 -4.20
CA ASP A 37 -8.82 -3.86 -3.80
C ASP A 37 -7.52 -3.85 -4.61
N GLN A 38 -7.62 -3.86 -5.95
CA GLN A 38 -6.45 -3.75 -6.83
C GLN A 38 -5.62 -2.49 -6.56
N ARG A 39 -6.26 -1.43 -6.07
CA ARG A 39 -5.55 -0.21 -5.68
C ARG A 39 -4.85 -0.39 -4.34
N GLY A 40 -5.48 -1.05 -3.37
CA GLY A 40 -4.87 -1.47 -2.11
C GLY A 40 -3.61 -2.28 -2.36
N ASP A 41 -3.73 -3.39 -3.08
CA ASP A 41 -2.63 -4.29 -3.42
C ASP A 41 -1.47 -3.53 -4.09
N ARG A 42 -1.76 -2.65 -5.05
CA ARG A 42 -0.73 -1.87 -5.74
C ARG A 42 0.01 -0.94 -4.77
N ILE A 43 -0.69 -0.39 -3.78
CA ILE A 43 -0.07 0.51 -2.81
C ILE A 43 0.77 -0.27 -1.81
N GLU A 44 0.28 -1.40 -1.30
CA GLU A 44 1.02 -2.32 -0.41
C GLU A 44 2.30 -2.77 -1.08
N ASN A 45 2.21 -3.35 -2.29
CA ASN A 45 3.38 -3.74 -3.07
C ASN A 45 4.39 -2.58 -3.25
N ARG A 46 3.94 -1.34 -3.41
CA ARG A 46 4.84 -0.17 -3.54
C ARG A 46 5.49 0.23 -2.23
N LEU A 47 4.84 -0.01 -1.09
CA LEU A 47 5.41 0.24 0.23
C LEU A 47 6.44 -0.82 0.56
N ASP A 48 6.14 -2.09 0.31
CA ASP A 48 7.06 -3.22 0.55
C ASP A 48 8.33 -3.07 -0.28
N ASN A 49 8.18 -2.93 -1.61
CA ASN A 49 9.31 -2.68 -2.52
C ASN A 49 10.14 -1.44 -2.13
N ARG A 50 9.54 -0.49 -1.41
CA ARG A 50 10.24 0.68 -0.92
C ARG A 50 10.95 0.39 0.41
N GLY A 51 10.37 -0.41 1.28
CA GLY A 51 10.98 -0.95 2.50
C GLY A 51 12.25 -1.70 2.15
N ASP A 52 12.14 -2.74 1.30
CA ASP A 52 13.26 -3.58 0.86
C ASP A 52 14.43 -2.74 0.32
N ARG A 53 14.14 -1.79 -0.58
CA ARG A 53 15.17 -0.90 -1.15
C ARG A 53 15.84 0.02 -0.13
N ILE A 54 15.17 0.31 0.98
CA ILE A 54 15.77 1.11 2.05
C ILE A 54 16.63 0.21 2.93
N GLU A 55 16.14 -0.97 3.29
CA GLU A 55 16.89 -2.00 4.03
C GLU A 55 18.19 -2.34 3.30
N ASP A 56 18.13 -2.74 2.02
CA ASP A 56 19.31 -3.04 1.19
C ASP A 56 20.35 -1.90 1.20
N ARG A 57 19.88 -0.65 1.23
CA ARG A 57 20.76 0.53 1.23
C ARG A 57 21.34 0.85 2.60
N LEU A 58 20.65 0.48 3.67
CA LEU A 58 21.15 0.64 5.03
C LEU A 58 22.17 -0.47 5.31
N ASP A 59 21.90 -1.70 4.94
CA ASP A 59 22.80 -2.84 5.11
C ASP A 59 24.09 -2.64 4.32
N ALA A 60 23.99 -2.37 3.01
CA ALA A 60 25.17 -2.08 2.18
C ALA A 60 25.94 -0.83 2.64
N LYS A 61 25.34 0.03 3.46
CA LYS A 61 26.01 1.16 4.08
C LYS A 61 26.66 0.77 5.42
N GLY A 62 26.04 -0.10 6.20
CA GLY A 62 26.59 -0.73 7.39
C GLY A 62 27.89 -1.46 7.05
N ASP A 63 27.83 -2.40 6.10
CA ASP A 63 29.00 -3.18 5.65
C ASP A 63 30.19 -2.28 5.27
N ARG A 64 29.92 -1.22 4.49
CA ARG A 64 30.97 -0.26 4.06
C ARG A 64 31.56 0.55 5.21
N ILE A 65 30.81 0.76 6.28
CA ILE A 65 31.29 1.45 7.47
C ILE A 65 32.14 0.49 8.28
N ASP A 66 31.69 -0.74 8.48
CA ASP A 66 32.40 -1.76 9.25
C ASP A 66 33.75 -2.07 8.60
N GLU A 67 33.77 -2.41 7.31
CA GLU A 67 35.01 -2.62 6.53
C GLU A 67 35.99 -1.45 6.67
N ARG A 68 35.47 -0.21 6.70
CA ARG A 68 36.30 0.99 6.79
C ARG A 68 36.85 1.21 8.19
N TYR A 69 36.08 0.92 9.24
CA TYR A 69 36.53 1.10 10.61
C TYR A 69 37.45 -0.02 11.04
N ASP A 70 37.19 -1.26 10.62
CA ASP A 70 38.07 -2.41 10.82
C ASP A 70 39.43 -2.18 10.16
N ALA A 71 39.46 -1.85 8.86
CA ALA A 71 40.72 -1.56 8.18
C ALA A 71 41.53 -0.40 8.81
N ARG A 72 40.85 0.54 9.46
CA ARG A 72 41.51 1.63 10.20
C ARG A 72 42.00 1.17 11.57
N ALA A 73 41.27 0.30 12.25
CA ALA A 73 41.64 -0.29 13.52
C ALA A 73 42.87 -1.18 13.34
N ASP A 74 42.84 -2.09 12.37
CA ASP A 74 43.96 -2.96 12.00
C ASP A 74 45.23 -2.16 11.71
N LYS A 75 45.10 -1.08 10.92
CA LYS A 75 46.23 -0.20 10.60
C LYS A 75 46.76 0.53 11.83
N ALA A 76 45.91 0.90 12.78
CA ALA A 76 46.33 1.53 14.02
C ALA A 76 47.03 0.51 14.94
N GLU A 77 46.51 -0.71 15.03
CA GLU A 77 47.10 -1.81 15.80
C GLU A 77 48.48 -2.18 15.24
N ALA A 78 48.61 -2.36 13.92
CA ALA A 78 49.89 -2.64 13.26
C ALA A 78 50.93 -1.52 13.46
N ALA A 79 50.50 -0.30 13.77
CA ALA A 79 51.36 0.83 14.11
C ALA A 79 51.65 0.96 15.62
N GLY A 80 51.18 0.01 16.44
CA GLY A 80 51.35 0.02 17.91
C GLY A 80 50.41 0.99 18.63
N HIS A 81 49.31 1.40 18.00
CA HIS A 81 48.33 2.34 18.57
C HIS A 81 47.04 1.64 19.03
N GLU A 82 47.15 0.69 19.95
CA GLU A 82 46.03 -0.13 20.47
C GLU A 82 44.84 0.71 20.96
N GLN A 83 45.08 1.77 21.75
CA GLN A 83 44.00 2.64 22.25
C GLN A 83 43.23 3.33 21.12
N ARG A 84 43.91 3.62 20.01
CA ARG A 84 43.29 4.23 18.82
C ARG A 84 42.49 3.19 18.06
N ALA A 85 43.00 1.97 17.91
CA ALA A 85 42.28 0.85 17.29
C ALA A 85 40.96 0.58 18.03
N ALA A 86 41.02 0.39 19.35
CA ALA A 86 39.84 0.18 20.19
C ALA A 86 38.85 1.35 20.16
N ARG A 87 39.31 2.59 19.90
CA ARG A 87 38.42 3.74 19.72
C ARG A 87 37.72 3.72 18.36
N LEU A 88 38.38 3.22 17.33
CA LEU A 88 37.82 3.12 15.97
C LEU A 88 36.75 2.03 15.91
N GLU A 89 36.98 0.86 16.49
CA GLU A 89 35.98 -0.22 16.62
C GLU A 89 34.70 0.30 17.29
N ARG A 90 34.83 0.89 18.49
CA ARG A 90 33.70 1.52 19.21
C ARG A 90 32.99 2.62 18.43
N GLU A 91 33.68 3.27 17.50
CA GLU A 91 33.06 4.27 16.62
C GLU A 91 32.29 3.61 15.48
N GLY A 92 32.78 2.49 14.94
CA GLY A 92 32.07 1.58 14.03
C GLY A 92 30.76 1.09 14.64
N ASP A 93 30.83 0.39 15.78
CA ASP A 93 29.65 -0.14 16.50
C ASP A 93 28.59 0.93 16.77
N ARG A 94 29.04 2.14 17.16
CA ARG A 94 28.14 3.26 17.42
C ARG A 94 27.41 3.71 16.16
N ILE A 95 28.07 3.66 15.01
CA ILE A 95 27.46 4.02 13.73
C ILE A 95 26.50 2.93 13.28
N GLU A 96 26.87 1.66 13.42
CA GLU A 96 26.01 0.50 13.14
C GLU A 96 24.69 0.61 13.93
N HIS A 97 24.77 0.76 15.27
CA HIS A 97 23.58 0.97 16.11
C HIS A 97 22.72 2.17 15.70
N ARG A 98 23.33 3.23 15.14
CA ARG A 98 22.57 4.37 14.62
C ARG A 98 21.89 4.07 13.29
N LEU A 99 22.47 3.21 12.46
CA LEU A 99 21.85 2.73 11.24
C LEU A 99 20.68 1.80 11.56
N ASP A 100 20.83 0.88 12.51
CA ASP A 100 19.73 0.01 12.97
C ASP A 100 18.56 0.82 13.54
N ALA A 101 18.86 1.77 14.44
CA ALA A 101 17.86 2.65 15.01
C ALA A 101 17.20 3.56 13.95
N ARG A 102 17.85 3.76 12.81
CA ARG A 102 17.29 4.47 11.67
C ARG A 102 16.43 3.56 10.80
N GLY A 103 16.85 2.32 10.54
CA GLY A 103 16.07 1.29 9.86
C GLY A 103 14.72 1.10 10.55
N ASN A 104 14.76 0.74 11.83
CA ASN A 104 13.56 0.60 12.67
C ASN A 104 12.61 1.81 12.61
N ARG A 105 13.14 3.04 12.58
CA ARG A 105 12.30 4.26 12.46
C ARG A 105 11.64 4.41 11.11
N ILE A 106 12.30 3.94 10.05
CA ILE A 106 11.75 3.96 8.70
C ILE A 106 10.66 2.90 8.59
N ASP A 107 10.88 1.71 9.12
CA ASP A 107 9.93 0.59 9.05
C ASP A 107 8.63 0.97 9.74
N ASN A 108 8.73 1.43 11.00
CA ASN A 108 7.58 1.98 11.74
C ASN A 108 6.83 3.06 10.95
N ARG A 109 7.55 3.92 10.21
CA ARG A 109 6.92 4.98 9.41
C ARG A 109 6.24 4.45 8.15
N LEU A 110 6.75 3.37 7.56
CA LEU A 110 6.13 2.69 6.42
C LEU A 110 4.88 1.94 6.88
N ASP A 111 4.93 1.25 8.00
CA ASP A 111 3.77 0.55 8.60
C ASP A 111 2.64 1.55 8.89
N HIS A 112 2.94 2.62 9.63
CA HIS A 112 1.95 3.67 9.95
C HIS A 112 1.43 4.40 8.71
N ARG A 113 2.15 4.32 7.60
CA ARG A 113 1.68 4.85 6.31
C ARG A 113 0.76 3.83 5.65
N GLY A 114 1.09 2.54 5.68
CA GLY A 114 0.25 1.44 5.23
C GLY A 114 -1.11 1.46 5.94
N ASP A 115 -1.11 1.45 7.27
CA ASP A 115 -2.32 1.48 8.09
C ASP A 115 -3.24 2.66 7.74
N ARG A 116 -2.66 3.85 7.57
CA ARG A 116 -3.42 5.05 7.20
C ARG A 116 -3.99 4.97 5.78
N ILE A 117 -3.35 4.25 4.87
CA ILE A 117 -3.88 4.04 3.53
C ILE A 117 -5.01 3.03 3.57
N ASN A 118 -4.82 1.91 4.28
CA ASN A 118 -5.83 0.85 4.42
C ASN A 118 -7.11 1.41 5.05
N ALA A 119 -6.98 2.13 6.18
CA ALA A 119 -8.14 2.80 6.81
C ALA A 119 -8.87 3.79 5.87
N ARG A 120 -8.15 4.46 4.95
CA ARG A 120 -8.77 5.36 3.96
C ARG A 120 -9.46 4.61 2.82
N LEU A 121 -8.97 3.44 2.44
CA LEU A 121 -9.58 2.58 1.44
C LEU A 121 -10.83 1.93 2.02
N ASP A 122 -10.78 1.42 3.25
CA ASP A 122 -11.92 0.86 3.97
C ASP A 122 -13.04 1.88 4.12
N HIS A 123 -12.72 3.09 4.59
CA HIS A 123 -13.72 4.16 4.70
C HIS A 123 -14.31 4.55 3.32
N LYS A 124 -13.53 4.42 2.24
CA LYS A 124 -14.04 4.64 0.88
C LYS A 124 -14.99 3.53 0.44
N GLY A 125 -14.66 2.26 0.70
CA GLY A 125 -15.53 1.11 0.49
C GLY A 125 -16.85 1.28 1.23
N GLN A 126 -16.79 1.43 2.56
CA GLN A 126 -17.98 1.63 3.39
C GLN A 126 -18.86 2.83 2.99
N ARG A 127 -18.25 3.90 2.43
CA ARG A 127 -19.02 5.05 1.91
C ARG A 127 -19.68 4.71 0.57
N PHE A 128 -19.00 3.94 -0.27
CA PHE A 128 -19.55 3.42 -1.51
C PHE A 128 -20.74 2.52 -1.22
N ASP A 129 -20.57 1.49 -0.37
CA ASP A 129 -21.59 0.50 -0.02
C ASP A 129 -22.85 1.20 0.51
N ARG A 130 -22.70 2.07 1.52
CA ARG A 130 -23.82 2.85 2.07
C ARG A 130 -24.54 3.72 1.04
N ARG A 131 -23.86 4.20 -0.01
CA ARG A 131 -24.49 5.01 -1.07
C ARG A 131 -25.12 4.10 -2.12
N TRP A 132 -24.51 2.95 -2.37
CA TRP A 132 -24.97 1.92 -3.27
C TRP A 132 -26.30 1.35 -2.79
N ASP A 133 -26.34 0.89 -1.54
CA ASP A 133 -27.54 0.34 -0.87
C ASP A 133 -28.68 1.35 -0.88
N ARG A 134 -28.41 2.63 -0.55
CA ARG A 134 -29.44 3.68 -0.59
C ARG A 134 -30.06 3.95 -1.97
N ARG A 135 -29.40 3.53 -3.04
CA ARG A 135 -29.83 3.78 -4.42
C ARG A 135 -30.41 2.55 -5.10
N HIS A 136 -30.03 1.35 -4.66
CA HIS A 136 -30.33 0.09 -5.35
C HIS A 136 -30.87 -1.01 -4.41
N GLY A 137 -30.91 -0.77 -3.11
CA GLY A 137 -31.72 -1.55 -2.15
C GLY A 137 -33.11 -0.95 -1.98
#